data_AF-A0A7L2EUU7-F1
#
_entry.id   AF-A0A7L2EUU7-F1
#
_cell.length_a   1.000
_cell.length_b   1.000
_cell.length_c   1.000
_cell.angle_alpha   90.00
_cell.angle_beta   90.00
_cell.angle_gamma   90.00
#
_symmetry.space_group_name_H-M   'P 1'
#
loop_
_entity.id
_entity.type
_entity.pdbx_description
1 polymer ?
#
loop_
_entity_poly.entity_id
_entity_poly.type
_entity_poly.pdbx_seq_one_letter_code
_entity_poly.pdbx_strand_id
1 'polypeptide(L)'
;RISYIHLMAHFRMHTQIKSQTSALIGGFRAIIKPEWIRMFSAPELQRLISGDNAEIDLEDLKKHTVYYGGFHGSHRVIIWLWDILANDFSPEERAMFLKFVTSCSRPPLLGF
;
A
#
# COMPACT_ATOMS: atom_id res chain seq x y z
N ARG A 1 -17.90 -8.39 -33.22
CA ARG A 1 -18.20 -7.89 -31.85
C ARG A 1 -17.03 -8.12 -30.89
N ILE A 2 -16.52 -9.35 -30.76
CA ILE A 2 -15.36 -9.69 -29.90
C ILE A 2 -14.08 -8.93 -30.31
N SER A 3 -13.77 -8.85 -31.60
CA SER A 3 -12.58 -8.12 -32.09
C SER A 3 -12.58 -6.65 -31.71
N TYR A 4 -13.75 -6.00 -31.75
CA TYR A 4 -13.89 -4.61 -31.31
C TYR A 4 -13.59 -4.47 -29.80
N ILE A 5 -14.10 -5.39 -28.97
CA ILE A 5 -13.85 -5.38 -27.52
C ILE A 5 -12.35 -5.54 -27.24
N HIS A 6 -11.66 -6.47 -27.90
CA HIS A 6 -10.21 -6.64 -27.73
C HIS A 6 -9.41 -5.43 -28.19
N LEU A 7 -9.74 -4.86 -29.35
CA LEU A 7 -9.06 -3.67 -29.88
C LEU A 7 -9.27 -2.46 -28.98
N MET A 8 -10.49 -2.27 -28.45
CA MET A 8 -10.79 -1.19 -27.54
C MET A 8 -10.08 -1.38 -26.19
N ALA A 9 -10.05 -2.59 -25.63
CA ALA A 9 -9.32 -2.90 -24.41
C ALA A 9 -7.81 -2.67 -24.60
N HIS A 10 -7.22 -3.16 -25.69
CA HIS A 10 -5.80 -2.94 -26.00
C HIS A 10 -5.49 -1.45 -26.17
N PHE A 11 -6.36 -0.69 -26.84
CA PHE A 11 -6.17 0.74 -26.98
C PHE A 11 -6.16 1.46 -25.63
N ARG A 12 -7.15 1.18 -24.77
CA ARG A 12 -7.30 1.82 -23.46
C ARG A 12 -6.20 1.43 -22.46
N MET A 13 -5.82 0.16 -22.43
CA MET A 13 -4.89 -0.37 -21.42
C MET A 13 -3.42 -0.36 -21.85
N HIS A 14 -3.14 -0.25 -23.15
CA HIS A 14 -1.77 -0.32 -23.66
C HIS A 14 -1.44 0.84 -24.61
N THR A 15 -2.18 1.03 -25.71
CA THR A 15 -1.78 2.01 -26.75
C THR A 15 -1.78 3.45 -26.23
N GLN A 16 -2.81 3.88 -25.51
CA GLN A 16 -2.98 5.26 -25.07
C GLN A 16 -1.92 5.69 -24.03
N ILE A 17 -1.40 4.75 -23.24
CA ILE A 17 -0.46 5.00 -22.13
C ILE A 17 0.96 4.46 -22.39
N LYS A 18 1.24 4.04 -23.63
CA LYS A 18 2.44 3.28 -23.99
C LYS A 18 3.74 3.98 -23.60
N SER A 19 3.85 5.29 -23.83
CA SER A 19 5.07 6.05 -23.54
C SER A 19 5.32 6.16 -22.04
N GLN A 20 4.29 6.46 -21.25
CA GLN A 20 4.36 6.54 -19.79
C GLN A 20 4.73 5.19 -19.19
N THR A 21 4.05 4.11 -19.62
CA THR A 21 4.33 2.76 -19.15
C THR A 21 5.76 2.32 -19.51
N SER A 22 6.25 2.65 -20.71
CA SER A 22 7.62 2.31 -21.12
C SER A 22 8.67 3.03 -20.26
N ALA A 23 8.46 4.31 -19.94
CA ALA A 23 9.34 5.07 -19.06
C ALA A 23 9.34 4.50 -17.63
N LEU A 24 8.16 4.18 -17.09
CA LEU A 24 8.01 3.56 -15.77
C LEU A 24 8.74 2.22 -15.70
N ILE A 25 8.54 1.35 -16.69
CA ILE A 25 9.21 0.04 -16.76
C ILE A 25 10.73 0.22 -16.89
N GLY A 26 11.18 1.20 -17.68
CA GLY A 26 12.61 1.52 -17.81
C GLY A 26 13.25 1.89 -16.47
N GLY A 27 12.63 2.83 -15.74
CA GLY A 27 13.09 3.24 -14.41
C GLY A 27 13.03 2.10 -13.39
N PHE A 28 11.93 1.35 -13.38
CA PHE A 28 11.77 0.20 -12.50
C PHE A 28 12.84 -0.87 -12.73
N ARG A 29 13.15 -1.20 -13.99
CA ARG A 29 14.19 -2.17 -14.36
C ARG A 29 15.62 -1.69 -14.09
N ALA A 30 15.84 -0.37 -13.99
CA ALA A 30 17.14 0.18 -13.61
C ALA A 30 17.47 -0.08 -12.13
N ILE A 31 16.44 -0.23 -11.29
CA ILE A 31 16.58 -0.47 -9.85
C ILE A 31 16.44 -1.97 -9.54
N ILE A 32 15.48 -2.64 -10.18
CA ILE A 32 15.10 -4.03 -9.87
C ILE A 32 15.33 -4.92 -11.09
N LYS A 33 16.05 -6.03 -10.86
CA LYS A 33 16.32 -7.05 -11.87
C LYS A 33 15.03 -7.73 -12.33
N PRO A 34 14.73 -7.81 -13.64
CA PRO A 34 13.50 -8.42 -14.16
C PRO A 34 13.27 -9.87 -13.70
N GLU A 35 14.35 -10.62 -13.47
CA GLU A 35 14.32 -12.02 -13.05
C GLU A 35 13.68 -12.18 -11.67
N TRP A 36 13.86 -11.21 -10.77
CA TRP A 36 13.26 -11.23 -9.44
C TRP A 36 11.75 -11.02 -9.47
N ILE A 37 11.24 -10.34 -10.50
CA ILE A 37 9.82 -10.02 -10.59
C ILE A 37 9.04 -11.11 -11.34
N ARG A 38 9.72 -11.88 -12.19
CA ARG A 38 9.11 -12.99 -12.95
C ARG A 38 8.60 -14.14 -12.09
N MET A 39 9.03 -14.23 -10.82
CA MET A 39 8.52 -15.26 -9.90
C MET A 39 7.13 -14.93 -9.34
N PHE A 40 6.65 -13.69 -9.48
CA PHE A 40 5.38 -13.24 -8.95
C PHE A 40 4.30 -13.11 -10.03
N SER A 41 3.08 -13.51 -9.70
CA SER A 41 1.87 -13.15 -10.46
C SER A 41 1.52 -11.67 -10.29
N ALA A 42 0.65 -11.13 -11.14
CA ALA A 42 0.25 -9.72 -11.05
C ALA A 42 -0.35 -9.34 -9.66
N PRO A 43 -1.23 -10.15 -9.04
CA PRO A 43 -1.73 -9.86 -7.70
C PRO A 43 -0.66 -9.94 -6.60
N GLU A 44 0.32 -10.83 -6.73
CA GLU A 44 1.44 -10.94 -5.77
C GLU A 44 2.38 -9.76 -5.88
N LEU A 45 2.71 -9.32 -7.10
CA LEU A 45 3.51 -8.12 -7.31
C LEU A 45 2.80 -6.87 -6.77
N GLN A 46 1.48 -6.78 -6.96
CA GLN A 46 0.69 -5.71 -6.35
C GLN A 46 0.77 -5.74 -4.83
N ARG A 47 0.60 -6.91 -4.20
CA ARG A 47 0.73 -7.05 -2.74
C ARG A 47 2.14 -6.70 -2.26
N LEU A 48 3.16 -7.08 -3.01
CA LEU A 48 4.55 -6.76 -2.70
C LEU A 48 4.82 -5.25 -2.68
N ILE A 49 4.28 -4.51 -3.65
CA ILE A 49 4.50 -3.07 -3.78
C ILE A 49 3.56 -2.26 -2.89
N SER A 50 2.30 -2.66 -2.81
CA SER A 50 1.23 -1.86 -2.20
C SER A 50 0.82 -2.36 -0.82
N GLY A 51 1.36 -3.46 -0.31
CA GLY A 51 0.90 -4.09 0.93
C GLY A 51 -0.34 -4.95 0.75
N ASP A 52 -0.74 -5.63 1.82
CA ASP A 52 -1.87 -6.57 1.79
C ASP A 52 -3.22 -5.86 1.99
N ASN A 53 -4.30 -6.48 1.53
CA ASN A 53 -5.67 -6.02 1.80
C ASN A 53 -6.17 -6.47 3.19
N ALA A 54 -5.27 -6.90 4.06
CA ALA A 54 -5.60 -7.30 5.41
C ALA A 54 -6.03 -6.09 6.26
N GLU A 55 -6.86 -6.35 7.27
CA GLU A 55 -7.17 -5.34 8.28
C GLU A 55 -5.89 -4.93 9.03
N ILE A 56 -5.82 -3.66 9.42
CA ILE A 56 -4.66 -3.12 10.14
C ILE A 56 -4.65 -3.71 11.54
N ASP A 57 -3.56 -4.42 11.88
CA ASP A 57 -3.28 -4.82 13.26
C ASP A 57 -2.77 -3.60 14.05
N LEU A 58 -3.67 -3.01 14.84
CA LEU A 58 -3.37 -1.84 15.65
C LEU A 58 -2.39 -2.14 16.79
N GLU A 59 -2.37 -3.37 17.31
CA GLU A 59 -1.44 -3.75 18.37
C GLU A 59 -0.02 -3.90 17.82
N ASP A 60 0.12 -4.47 16.63
CA ASP A 60 1.39 -4.54 15.92
C ASP A 60 1.91 -3.15 15.55
N LEU A 61 1.04 -2.29 15.00
CA LEU A 61 1.38 -0.90 14.68
C LEU A 61 1.83 -0.14 15.94
N LYS A 62 1.12 -0.30 17.06
CA LYS A 62 1.44 0.35 18.34
C LYS A 62 2.76 -0.13 18.91
N LYS A 63 3.03 -1.43 18.83
CA LYS A 63 4.28 -2.04 19.32
C LYS A 63 5.51 -1.50 18.58
N HIS A 64 5.37 -1.23 17.29
CA HIS A 64 6.46 -0.73 16.43
C HIS A 64 6.45 0.80 16.24
N THR A 65 5.56 1.53 16.94
CA THR A 65 5.55 2.99 16.93
C THR A 65 6.61 3.57 17.86
N VAL A 66 7.49 4.43 17.31
CA VAL A 66 8.50 5.17 18.08
C VAL A 66 8.00 6.57 18.40
N TYR A 67 8.01 6.94 19.68
CA TYR A 67 7.59 8.25 20.15
C TYR A 67 8.78 9.20 20.30
N TYR A 68 8.61 10.46 19.88
CA TYR A 68 9.61 11.53 19.99
C TYR A 68 9.02 12.77 20.67
N GLY A 69 9.87 13.74 21.03
CA GLY A 69 9.41 15.04 21.55
C GLY A 69 8.82 14.99 22.98
N GLY A 70 9.23 14.01 23.78
CA GLY A 70 8.74 13.83 25.16
C GLY A 70 7.48 12.95 25.28
N PHE A 71 6.91 12.49 24.17
CA PHE A 71 5.85 11.48 24.19
C PHE A 71 6.40 10.09 24.49
N HIS A 72 5.58 9.26 25.13
CA HIS A 72 5.87 7.86 25.45
C HIS A 72 4.55 7.07 25.56
N GLY A 73 4.62 5.74 25.57
CA GLY A 73 3.42 4.89 25.49
C GLY A 73 2.38 5.07 26.62
N SER A 74 2.80 5.52 27.80
CA SER A 74 1.91 5.84 28.92
C SER A 74 1.45 7.31 28.97
N HIS A 75 1.85 8.14 27.99
CA HIS A 75 1.42 9.53 27.92
C HIS A 75 -0.08 9.58 27.56
N ARG A 76 -0.86 10.40 28.29
CA ARG A 76 -2.33 10.45 28.17
C ARG A 76 -2.83 10.59 26.74
N VAL A 77 -2.24 11.49 25.95
CA VAL A 77 -2.67 11.71 24.56
C VAL A 77 -2.35 10.53 23.62
N ILE A 78 -1.31 9.76 23.93
CA ILE A 78 -0.97 8.54 23.19
C ILE A 78 -1.99 7.45 23.50
N ILE A 79 -2.38 7.31 24.76
CA ILE A 79 -3.45 6.39 25.16
C ILE A 79 -4.75 6.73 24.43
N TRP A 80 -5.14 8.02 24.40
CA TRP A 80 -6.33 8.46 23.65
C TRP A 80 -6.24 8.21 22.15
N LEU A 81 -5.08 8.44 21.52
CA LEU A 81 -4.88 8.14 20.10
C LEU A 81 -5.20 6.67 19.80
N TRP A 82 -4.64 5.75 20.57
CA TRP A 82 -4.86 4.32 20.36
C TRP A 82 -6.28 3.88 20.70
N ASP A 83 -6.88 4.48 21.73
CA ASP A 83 -8.28 4.22 22.11
C ASP A 83 -9.25 4.63 21.01
N ILE A 84 -9.09 5.83 20.44
CA ILE A 84 -9.89 6.33 19.31
C ILE A 84 -9.70 5.44 18.07
N LEU A 85 -8.45 5.08 17.73
CA LEU A 85 -8.18 4.20 16.59
C LEU A 85 -8.84 2.81 16.77
N ALA A 86 -8.86 2.28 17.99
CA ALA A 86 -9.39 0.96 18.29
C ALA A 86 -10.92 0.93 18.42
N ASN A 87 -11.53 1.95 19.02
CA ASN A 87 -12.93 1.91 19.44
C ASN A 87 -13.85 2.81 18.62
N ASP A 88 -13.33 3.92 18.07
CA ASP A 88 -14.15 4.90 17.37
C ASP A 88 -14.01 4.83 15.84
N PHE A 89 -12.82 4.45 15.34
CA PHE A 89 -12.56 4.41 13.90
C PHE A 89 -13.03 3.10 13.25
N SER A 90 -13.71 3.22 12.11
CA SER A 90 -14.02 2.09 11.22
C SER A 90 -12.73 1.53 10.57
N PRO A 91 -12.77 0.31 10.02
CA PRO A 91 -11.64 -0.25 9.24
C PRO A 91 -11.19 0.67 8.09
N GLU A 92 -12.12 1.33 7.40
CA GLU A 92 -11.81 2.30 6.35
C GLU A 92 -11.12 3.55 6.90
N GLU A 93 -11.57 4.06 8.05
CA GLU A 93 -10.97 5.21 8.71
C GLU A 93 -9.56 4.90 9.23
N ARG A 94 -9.31 3.69 9.73
CA ARG A 94 -7.96 3.21 10.07
C ARG A 94 -7.06 3.16 8.84
N ALA A 95 -7.58 2.70 7.69
CA ALA A 95 -6.83 2.70 6.43
C ALA A 95 -6.52 4.13 5.94
N MET A 96 -7.45 5.07 6.14
CA MET A 96 -7.23 6.49 5.85
C MET A 96 -6.19 7.11 6.78
N PHE A 97 -6.22 6.79 8.08
CA PHE A 97 -5.20 7.21 9.04
C PHE A 97 -3.82 6.70 8.62
N LEU A 98 -3.69 5.42 8.29
CA LEU A 98 -2.42 4.84 7.84
C LEU A 98 -1.92 5.52 6.56
N LYS A 99 -2.83 5.80 5.61
CA LYS A 99 -2.49 6.56 4.40
C LYS A 99 -2.04 7.98 4.71
N PHE A 100 -2.65 8.63 5.69
CA PHE A 100 -2.28 9.97 6.09
C PHE A 100 -0.85 10.02 6.66
N VAL A 101 -0.48 9.05 7.51
CA VAL A 101 0.83 9.04 8.17
C VAL A 101 1.96 8.40 7.33
N THR A 102 1.64 7.44 6.45
CA THR A 102 2.65 6.67 5.69
C THR A 102 2.55 6.83 4.17
N SER A 103 1.55 7.54 3.66
CA SER A 103 1.15 7.55 2.23
C SER A 103 0.69 6.20 1.67
N CYS A 104 0.61 5.14 2.48
CA CYS A 104 0.09 3.83 2.10
C CYS A 104 -1.17 3.50 2.91
N SER A 105 -2.24 3.05 2.26
CA SER A 105 -3.49 2.68 2.95
C SER A 105 -3.52 1.22 3.41
N ARG A 106 -2.41 0.49 3.28
CA ARG A 106 -2.32 -0.95 3.51
C ARG A 106 -1.12 -1.28 4.40
N PRO A 107 -1.26 -2.22 5.33
CA PRO A 107 -0.14 -2.65 6.16
C PRO A 107 0.93 -3.36 5.31
N PRO A 108 2.21 -3.30 5.73
CA PRO A 108 3.27 -4.09 5.13
C PRO A 108 2.99 -5.59 5.27
N LEU A 109 3.46 -6.39 4.32
CA LEU A 109 3.20 -7.84 4.28
C LEU A 109 3.71 -8.62 5.50
N LEU A 110 4.68 -8.09 6.23
CA LEU A 110 5.35 -8.75 7.34
C LEU A 110 5.08 -8.10 8.71
N GLY A 111 4.08 -7.21 8.79
CA GLY A 111 3.86 -6.37 9.96
C GLY A 111 4.62 -5.04 9.91
N PHE A 112 4.36 -4.19 10.90
CA PHE A 112 4.91 -2.84 11.04
C PHE A 112 6.30 -2.78 11.66
#